data_AF-A0AA43LU34-F1
#
_entry.id   AF-A0AA43LU34-F1
#
_cell.length_a   1.000
_cell.length_b   1.000
_cell.length_c   1.000
_cell.angle_alpha   90.00
_cell.angle_beta   90.00
_cell.angle_gamma   90.00
#
_symmetry.space_group_name_H-M   'P 1'
#
loop_
_entity.id
_entity.type
_entity.pdbx_description
1 polymer ?
#
loop_
_entity_poly.entity_id
_entity_poly.type
_entity_poly.pdbx_seq_one_letter_code
_entity_poly.pdbx_strand_id
1 'polypeptide(L)'
;MRSLSNSLVTILTPVFATSLLSFTSIRVVILFDLITFATAFVALLFFVKIPQIKNRSSTGSMTILQSAKSGLQYLMDNRGILDLILFLAVINFTASIFNAALPAMILSRAGGGEFALGLINAVTGIAMMAGSILVAILPPPKSRVRVICNCLLFSMSTENFMLAFGRSTPVWCLGAVLGWIFIPVMSANMDVLFRTKIPIEMQGRVYSARNTLQFFTIPLGYLSGGFLVDKVFEPFMAVRTLDSVYVALVGAGKGSGAALLFLVIGIFGALSCLPFRADGNIWKLEE
;
A
#
# COMPACT_ATOMS: atom_id res chain seq x y z
N MET A 1 1.32 -10.24 16.86
CA MET A 1 2.68 -10.77 16.62
C MET A 1 3.18 -10.49 15.20
N ARG A 2 2.54 -10.98 14.13
CA ARG A 2 2.98 -10.70 12.74
C ARG A 2 2.95 -9.23 12.33
N SER A 3 1.89 -8.48 12.64
CA SER A 3 1.82 -7.04 12.34
C SER A 3 2.89 -6.23 13.09
N LEU A 4 3.15 -6.59 14.36
CA LEU A 4 4.20 -5.98 15.19
C LEU A 4 5.60 -6.30 14.63
N SER A 5 5.85 -7.56 14.24
CA SER A 5 7.11 -7.96 13.60
C SER A 5 7.31 -7.25 12.26
N ASN A 6 6.29 -7.17 11.41
CA ASN A 6 6.37 -6.42 10.15
C ASN A 6 6.61 -4.93 10.42
N SER A 7 5.91 -4.32 11.38
CA SER A 7 6.11 -2.90 11.72
C SER A 7 7.52 -2.63 12.24
N LEU A 8 8.05 -3.52 13.09
CA LEU A 8 9.44 -3.45 13.57
C LEU A 8 10.44 -3.56 12.42
N VAL A 9 10.24 -4.48 11.48
CA VAL A 9 11.08 -4.62 10.29
C VAL A 9 10.99 -3.34 9.43
N THR A 10 9.79 -2.86 9.14
CA THR A 10 9.59 -1.65 8.32
C THR A 10 10.20 -0.39 8.95
N ILE A 11 10.30 -0.30 10.28
CA ILE A 11 10.91 0.85 10.98
C ILE A 11 12.42 0.66 11.16
N LEU A 12 12.86 -0.52 11.60
CA LEU A 12 14.27 -0.77 11.93
C LEU A 12 15.13 -0.95 10.67
N THR A 13 14.59 -1.56 9.60
CA THR A 13 15.35 -1.82 8.38
C THR A 13 15.86 -0.52 7.74
N PRO A 14 15.03 0.52 7.48
CA PRO A 14 15.53 1.78 6.96
C PRO A 14 16.54 2.43 7.89
N VAL A 15 16.29 2.48 9.20
CA VAL A 15 17.17 3.14 10.18
C VAL A 15 18.55 2.49 10.25
N PHE A 16 18.61 1.15 10.32
CA PHE A 16 19.88 0.44 10.28
C PHE A 16 20.56 0.56 8.91
N ALA A 17 19.81 0.50 7.81
CA ALA A 17 20.36 0.63 6.47
C ALA A 17 20.96 2.02 6.22
N THR A 18 20.25 3.11 6.54
CA THR A 18 20.80 4.47 6.39
C THR A 18 21.94 4.74 7.37
N SER A 19 21.83 4.32 8.63
CA SER A 19 22.94 4.48 9.59
C SER A 19 24.19 3.76 9.10
N LEU A 20 24.06 2.52 8.60
CA LEU A 20 25.20 1.75 8.10
C LEU A 20 25.78 2.36 6.81
N LEU A 21 24.93 2.91 5.92
CA LEU A 21 25.35 3.65 4.72
C LEU A 21 26.03 4.98 5.03
N SER A 22 25.65 5.66 6.12
CA SER A 22 26.30 6.93 6.51
C SER A 22 27.73 6.74 7.00
N PHE A 23 28.05 5.59 7.57
CA PHE A 23 29.40 5.26 8.04
C PHE A 23 30.17 4.32 7.09
N THR A 24 29.50 3.72 6.11
CA THR A 24 30.07 2.65 5.27
C THR A 24 29.62 2.71 3.81
N SER A 25 30.34 2.03 2.90
CA SER A 25 29.94 1.93 1.49
C SER A 25 28.82 0.91 1.23
N ILE A 26 28.12 1.05 0.10
CA ILE A 26 27.07 0.11 -0.37
C ILE A 26 27.53 -1.36 -0.36
N ARG A 27 28.83 -1.62 -0.59
CA ARG A 27 29.39 -2.98 -0.59
C ARG A 27 29.28 -3.66 0.77
N VAL A 28 29.46 -2.92 1.86
CA VAL A 28 29.39 -3.50 3.22
C VAL A 28 27.95 -3.80 3.62
N VAL A 29 26.99 -2.97 3.18
CA VAL A 29 25.57 -3.26 3.37
C VAL A 29 25.17 -4.56 2.67
N ILE A 30 25.63 -4.76 1.42
CA ILE A 30 25.40 -6.01 0.67
C ILE A 30 26.06 -7.20 1.38
N LEU A 31 27.28 -7.04 1.90
CA LEU A 31 27.96 -8.11 2.64
C LEU A 31 27.21 -8.48 3.92
N PHE A 32 26.70 -7.48 4.65
CA PHE A 32 25.93 -7.68 5.86
C PHE A 32 24.60 -8.41 5.58
N ASP A 33 23.89 -8.01 4.52
CA ASP A 33 22.69 -8.72 4.05
C ASP A 33 23.00 -10.19 3.74
N LEU A 34 24.09 -10.45 3.02
CA LEU A 34 24.55 -11.81 2.69
C LEU A 34 24.83 -12.66 3.93
N ILE A 35 25.48 -12.09 4.96
CA ILE A 35 25.77 -12.78 6.23
C ILE A 35 24.49 -13.11 6.99
N THR A 36 23.55 -12.15 7.07
CA THR A 36 22.26 -12.37 7.75
C THR A 36 21.43 -13.42 7.02
N PHE A 37 21.41 -13.40 5.69
CA PHE A 37 20.79 -14.44 4.87
C PHE A 37 21.42 -15.81 5.11
N ALA A 38 22.77 -15.91 5.10
CA ALA A 38 23.47 -17.17 5.34
C ALA A 38 23.16 -17.73 6.75
N THR A 39 23.10 -16.86 7.76
CA THR A 39 22.75 -17.26 9.12
C THR A 39 21.32 -17.79 9.20
N ALA A 40 20.35 -17.10 8.56
CA ALA A 40 18.97 -17.56 8.47
C ALA A 40 18.86 -18.91 7.73
N PHE A 41 19.61 -19.07 6.64
CA PHE A 41 19.66 -20.31 5.87
C PHE A 41 20.19 -21.49 6.69
N VAL A 42 21.31 -21.31 7.39
CA VAL A 42 21.90 -22.32 8.28
C VAL A 42 20.95 -22.67 9.43
N ALA A 43 20.30 -21.67 10.03
CA ALA A 43 19.30 -21.90 11.07
C ALA A 43 18.09 -22.70 10.54
N LEU A 44 17.57 -22.38 9.36
CA LEU A 44 16.49 -23.14 8.72
C LEU A 44 16.92 -24.58 8.41
N LEU A 45 18.13 -24.77 7.89
CA LEU A 45 18.63 -26.06 7.45
C LEU A 45 18.89 -27.03 8.61
N PHE A 46 19.43 -26.53 9.73
CA PHE A 46 19.81 -27.38 10.86
C PHE A 46 18.81 -27.37 12.02
N PHE A 47 18.12 -26.26 12.29
CA PHE A 47 17.29 -26.11 13.50
C PHE A 47 15.79 -26.17 13.23
N VAL A 48 15.31 -25.83 12.02
CA VAL A 48 13.87 -25.76 11.74
C VAL A 48 13.39 -27.04 11.08
N LYS A 49 12.84 -27.95 11.88
CA LYS A 49 12.17 -29.16 11.40
C LYS A 49 10.76 -28.81 10.93
N ILE A 50 10.56 -28.62 9.62
CA ILE A 50 9.23 -28.36 9.05
C ILE A 50 8.41 -29.66 9.11
N PRO A 51 7.31 -29.70 9.88
CA PRO A 51 6.47 -30.89 9.92
C PRO A 51 5.85 -31.14 8.54
N GLN A 52 6.06 -32.34 8.00
CA GLN A 52 5.43 -32.74 6.75
C GLN A 52 3.92 -32.83 6.97
N ILE A 53 3.18 -31.87 6.41
CA ILE A 53 1.72 -31.97 6.32
C ILE A 53 1.44 -33.15 5.41
N LYS A 54 0.81 -34.18 5.98
CA LYS A 54 0.46 -35.43 5.28
C LYS A 54 -0.37 -35.05 4.05
N ASN A 55 0.25 -35.07 2.87
CA ASN A 55 -0.44 -34.88 1.61
C ASN A 55 -1.55 -35.93 1.56
N ARG A 56 -2.81 -35.49 1.46
CA ARG A 56 -3.88 -36.33 0.91
C ARG A 56 -3.52 -36.58 -0.55
N SER A 57 -2.70 -37.60 -0.79
CA SER A 57 -2.56 -38.24 -2.08
C SER A 57 -3.86 -38.98 -2.39
N SER A 58 -4.74 -38.42 -3.22
CA SER A 58 -5.81 -39.18 -3.91
C SER A 58 -6.63 -38.40 -4.96
N THR A 59 -6.05 -37.40 -5.62
CA THR A 59 -6.52 -36.97 -6.95
C THR A 59 -5.30 -36.43 -7.69
N GLY A 60 -5.08 -36.85 -8.93
CA GLY A 60 -3.86 -36.60 -9.71
C GLY A 60 -3.30 -35.18 -9.53
N SER A 61 -1.97 -35.08 -9.43
CA SER A 61 -1.26 -33.82 -9.25
C SER A 61 -1.75 -32.78 -10.24
N MET A 62 -2.62 -31.86 -9.80
CA MET A 62 -3.11 -30.79 -10.65
C MET A 62 -1.90 -30.02 -11.15
N THR A 63 -1.78 -29.87 -12.46
CA THR A 63 -0.73 -29.05 -13.05
C THR A 63 -0.81 -27.64 -12.46
N ILE A 64 0.31 -26.90 -12.41
CA ILE A 64 0.35 -25.52 -11.90
C ILE A 64 -0.77 -24.67 -12.54
N LEU A 65 -1.00 -24.85 -13.85
CA LEU A 65 -2.05 -24.16 -14.60
C LEU A 65 -3.47 -24.55 -14.16
N GLN A 66 -3.70 -25.82 -13.83
CA GLN A 66 -4.98 -26.29 -13.30
C GLN A 66 -5.22 -25.75 -11.89
N SER A 67 -4.18 -25.69 -11.06
CA SER A 67 -4.26 -25.08 -9.73
C SER A 67 -4.54 -23.58 -9.79
N ALA A 68 -3.93 -22.86 -10.74
CA ALA A 68 -4.20 -21.45 -11.00
C ALA A 68 -5.65 -21.24 -11.49
N LYS A 69 -6.10 -22.04 -12.45
CA LYS A 69 -7.48 -22.00 -12.95
C LYS A 69 -8.50 -22.25 -11.84
N SER A 70 -8.28 -23.24 -10.99
CA SER A 70 -9.14 -23.53 -9.84
C SER A 70 -9.19 -22.39 -8.83
N GLY A 71 -8.06 -21.72 -8.58
CA GLY A 71 -8.03 -20.53 -7.72
C GLY A 71 -8.81 -19.35 -8.30
N LEU A 72 -8.69 -19.12 -9.61
CA LEU A 72 -9.43 -18.07 -10.30
C LEU A 72 -10.92 -18.37 -10.40
N GLN A 73 -11.29 -19.63 -10.68
CA GLN A 73 -12.68 -20.06 -10.73
C GLN A 73 -13.34 -19.92 -9.36
N TYR A 74 -12.65 -20.31 -8.27
CA TYR A 74 -13.12 -20.08 -6.91
C TYR A 74 -13.42 -18.60 -6.62
N LEU A 75 -12.56 -17.69 -7.10
CA LEU A 75 -12.78 -16.25 -6.97
C LEU A 75 -14.00 -15.78 -7.78
N MET A 76 -14.18 -16.28 -8.99
CA MET A 76 -15.35 -15.96 -9.83
C MET A 76 -16.66 -16.46 -9.21
N ASP A 77 -16.63 -17.63 -8.57
CA ASP A 77 -17.77 -18.19 -7.86
C ASP A 77 -18.07 -17.40 -6.57
N ASN A 78 -17.04 -16.86 -5.92
CA ASN A 78 -17.14 -16.02 -4.72
C ASN A 78 -17.00 -14.53 -5.06
N ARG A 79 -17.98 -13.99 -5.79
CA ARG A 79 -17.93 -12.61 -6.30
C ARG A 79 -17.57 -11.56 -5.25
N GLY A 80 -18.10 -11.63 -4.03
CA GLY A 80 -17.74 -10.66 -2.98
C GLY A 80 -16.23 -10.60 -2.68
N ILE A 81 -15.53 -11.74 -2.68
CA ILE A 81 -14.07 -11.80 -2.45
C ILE A 81 -13.34 -11.24 -3.67
N LEU A 82 -13.81 -11.55 -4.88
CA LEU A 82 -13.24 -11.02 -6.12
C LEU A 82 -13.41 -9.50 -6.22
N ASP A 83 -14.61 -8.99 -5.95
CA ASP A 83 -14.94 -7.56 -5.98
C ASP A 83 -14.07 -6.80 -4.96
N LEU A 84 -13.84 -7.38 -3.78
CA LEU A 84 -12.90 -6.84 -2.79
C LEU A 84 -11.43 -6.86 -3.28
N ILE A 85 -10.99 -7.92 -3.94
CA ILE A 85 -9.63 -8.00 -4.51
C ILE A 85 -9.45 -6.97 -5.63
N LEU A 86 -10.44 -6.82 -6.51
CA LEU A 86 -10.43 -5.84 -7.59
C LEU A 86 -10.44 -4.41 -7.04
N PHE A 87 -11.23 -4.15 -6.00
CA PHE A 87 -11.18 -2.89 -5.26
C PHE A 87 -9.78 -2.61 -4.76
N LEU A 88 -9.15 -3.59 -4.10
CA LEU A 88 -7.78 -3.44 -3.64
C LEU A 88 -6.77 -3.26 -4.77
N ALA A 89 -6.97 -3.88 -5.93
CA ALA A 89 -6.11 -3.67 -7.09
C ALA A 89 -6.19 -2.21 -7.59
N VAL A 90 -7.39 -1.62 -7.64
CA VAL A 90 -7.57 -0.20 -7.97
C VAL A 90 -6.91 0.70 -6.94
N ILE A 91 -7.09 0.41 -5.65
CA ILE A 91 -6.42 1.15 -4.57
C ILE A 91 -4.90 1.03 -4.65
N ASN A 92 -4.36 -0.16 -4.92
CA ASN A 92 -2.92 -0.38 -5.09
C ASN A 92 -2.38 0.38 -6.31
N PHE A 93 -3.14 0.43 -7.40
CA PHE A 93 -2.79 1.25 -8.57
C PHE A 93 -2.65 2.72 -8.20
N THR A 94 -3.67 3.29 -7.54
CA THR A 94 -3.66 4.68 -7.06
C THR A 94 -2.52 4.95 -6.08
N ALA A 95 -2.31 4.05 -5.11
CA ALA A 95 -1.22 4.14 -4.14
C ALA A 95 0.18 4.03 -4.79
N SER A 96 0.30 3.32 -5.92
CA SER A 96 1.56 3.21 -6.65
C SER A 96 1.87 4.48 -7.45
N ILE A 97 0.85 5.12 -8.04
CA ILE A 97 0.98 6.47 -8.64
C ILE A 97 1.42 7.47 -7.57
N PHE A 98 0.77 7.44 -6.41
CA PHE A 98 1.11 8.25 -5.25
C PHE A 98 2.59 8.10 -4.87
N ASN A 99 3.06 6.85 -4.71
CA ASN A 99 4.44 6.58 -4.30
C ASN A 99 5.47 7.03 -5.35
N ALA A 100 5.12 7.00 -6.64
CA ALA A 100 5.98 7.51 -7.69
C ALA A 100 6.07 9.05 -7.68
N ALA A 101 4.95 9.73 -7.44
CA ALA A 101 4.86 11.18 -7.50
C ALA A 101 5.31 11.90 -6.21
N LEU A 102 5.25 11.23 -5.05
CA LEU A 102 5.49 11.87 -3.76
C LEU A 102 6.92 12.41 -3.61
N PRO A 103 7.98 11.65 -3.94
CA PRO A 103 9.34 12.18 -3.89
C PRO A 103 9.55 13.36 -4.83
N ALA A 104 9.03 13.27 -6.06
CA ALA A 104 9.13 14.32 -7.05
C ALA A 104 8.46 15.62 -6.58
N MET A 105 7.29 15.52 -5.94
CA MET A 105 6.57 16.67 -5.38
C MET A 105 7.33 17.30 -4.21
N ILE A 106 7.72 16.52 -3.21
CA ILE A 106 8.33 17.05 -1.99
C ILE A 106 9.74 17.60 -2.24
N LEU A 107 10.51 17.01 -3.15
CA LEU A 107 11.85 17.51 -3.48
C LEU A 107 11.81 18.77 -4.34
N SER A 108 10.80 18.93 -5.20
CA SER A 108 10.76 20.04 -6.17
C SER A 108 10.04 21.30 -5.65
N ARG A 109 9.25 21.19 -4.59
CA ARG A 109 8.39 22.29 -4.09
C ARG A 109 9.13 23.22 -3.13
N ALA A 110 8.78 24.50 -3.16
CA ALA A 110 9.32 25.50 -2.24
C ALA A 110 8.97 25.14 -0.78
N GLY A 111 9.98 25.09 0.11
CA GLY A 111 9.84 24.64 1.50
C GLY A 111 9.93 23.11 1.68
N GLY A 112 10.10 22.36 0.59
CA GLY A 112 10.39 20.94 0.59
C GLY A 112 11.88 20.62 0.64
N GLY A 113 12.24 19.39 0.27
CA GLY A 113 13.61 18.87 0.27
C GLY A 113 13.75 17.51 0.97
N GLU A 114 14.97 16.99 1.03
CA GLU A 114 15.27 15.67 1.60
C GLU A 114 14.85 15.57 3.07
N PHE A 115 15.04 16.64 3.86
CA PHE A 115 14.61 16.69 5.25
C PHE A 115 13.08 16.58 5.40
N ALA A 116 12.31 17.28 4.56
CA ALA A 116 10.85 17.23 4.58
C ALA A 116 10.35 15.83 4.20
N LEU A 117 10.95 15.21 3.18
CA LEU A 117 10.63 13.85 2.75
C LEU A 117 10.97 12.83 3.84
N GLY A 118 12.15 12.96 4.47
CA GLY A 118 12.56 12.13 5.60
C GLY A 118 11.61 12.26 6.80
N LEU A 119 11.18 13.48 7.12
CA LEU A 119 10.23 13.73 8.20
C LEU A 119 8.85 13.13 7.93
N ILE A 120 8.33 13.28 6.70
CA ILE A 120 7.07 12.65 6.29
C ILE A 120 7.14 11.13 6.44
N ASN A 121 8.22 10.49 5.97
CA ASN A 121 8.41 9.05 6.12
C ASN A 121 8.51 8.61 7.59
N ALA A 122 9.23 9.37 8.43
CA ALA A 122 9.34 9.07 9.85
C ALA A 122 7.97 9.15 10.55
N VAL A 123 7.22 10.23 10.30
CA VAL A 123 5.87 10.43 10.84
C VAL A 123 4.90 9.36 10.33
N THR A 124 5.01 8.95 9.06
CA THR A 124 4.25 7.84 8.47
C THR A 124 4.51 6.53 9.21
N GLY A 125 5.78 6.21 9.49
CA GLY A 125 6.16 5.02 10.26
C GLY A 125 5.57 5.03 11.68
N ILE A 126 5.63 6.19 12.36
CA ILE A 126 5.01 6.37 13.70
C ILE A 126 3.50 6.17 13.62
N ALA A 127 2.84 6.74 12.60
CA ALA A 127 1.39 6.59 12.41
C ALA A 127 1.00 5.13 12.16
N MET A 128 1.76 4.38 11.35
CA MET A 128 1.53 2.94 11.14
C MET A 128 1.75 2.12 12.42
N MET A 129 2.73 2.50 13.25
CA MET A 129 2.95 1.84 14.54
C MET A 129 1.77 2.10 15.48
N ALA A 130 1.33 3.36 15.60
CA ALA A 130 0.16 3.74 16.40
C ALA A 130 -1.11 3.03 15.90
N GLY A 131 -1.32 2.97 14.58
CA GLY A 131 -2.41 2.22 13.96
C GLY A 131 -2.37 0.72 14.27
N SER A 132 -1.18 0.12 14.29
CA SER A 132 -1.02 -1.30 14.63
C SER A 132 -1.33 -1.59 16.10
N ILE A 133 -0.96 -0.68 17.01
CA ILE A 133 -1.33 -0.76 18.43
C ILE A 133 -2.85 -0.57 18.59
N LEU A 134 -3.43 0.40 17.88
CA LEU A 134 -4.86 0.66 17.89
C LEU A 134 -5.67 -0.59 17.53
N VAL A 135 -5.26 -1.33 16.49
CA VAL A 135 -5.87 -2.61 16.11
C VAL A 135 -5.78 -3.66 17.21
N ALA A 136 -4.66 -3.72 17.94
CA ALA A 136 -4.46 -4.72 18.97
C ALA A 136 -5.36 -4.50 20.19
N ILE A 137 -5.75 -3.24 20.45
CA ILE A 137 -6.56 -2.85 21.61
C ILE A 137 -8.05 -2.78 21.24
N LEU A 138 -8.39 -2.39 20.01
CA LEU A 138 -9.78 -2.25 19.59
C LEU A 138 -10.50 -3.60 19.53
N PRO A 139 -11.76 -3.67 19.99
CA PRO A 139 -12.58 -4.86 19.85
C PRO A 139 -12.88 -5.13 18.35
N PRO A 140 -13.15 -6.39 17.99
CA PRO A 140 -13.51 -6.74 16.62
C PRO A 140 -14.73 -5.92 16.18
N PRO A 141 -14.66 -5.21 15.05
CA PRO A 141 -15.75 -4.36 14.60
C PRO A 141 -16.95 -5.19 14.17
N LYS A 142 -18.16 -4.63 14.36
CA LYS A 142 -19.43 -5.26 13.97
C LYS A 142 -19.53 -5.52 12.45
N SER A 143 -18.84 -4.73 11.64
CA SER A 143 -18.87 -4.76 10.18
C SER A 143 -17.46 -4.49 9.66
N ARG A 144 -16.78 -5.56 9.23
CA ARG A 144 -15.36 -5.50 8.79
C ARG A 144 -15.22 -4.85 7.44
N VAL A 145 -16.15 -5.10 6.52
CA VAL A 145 -16.19 -4.47 5.19
C VAL A 145 -16.36 -2.97 5.35
N ARG A 146 -17.25 -2.51 6.24
CA ARG A 146 -17.45 -1.08 6.49
C ARG A 146 -16.20 -0.40 7.04
N VAL A 147 -15.48 -1.06 7.94
CA VAL A 147 -14.20 -0.54 8.45
C VAL A 147 -13.18 -0.44 7.32
N ILE A 148 -13.03 -1.46 6.49
CA ILE A 148 -12.12 -1.45 5.33
C ILE A 148 -12.44 -0.29 4.40
N CYS A 149 -13.69 -0.15 3.96
CA CYS A 149 -14.11 0.92 3.05
C CYS A 149 -13.97 2.32 3.66
N ASN A 150 -14.34 2.51 4.93
CA ASN A 150 -14.23 3.82 5.58
C ASN A 150 -12.77 4.21 5.84
N CYS A 151 -11.92 3.26 6.24
CA CYS A 151 -10.49 3.51 6.42
C CYS A 151 -9.82 3.90 5.10
N LEU A 152 -10.15 3.20 4.01
CA LEU A 152 -9.63 3.51 2.67
C LEU A 152 -10.12 4.85 2.14
N LEU A 153 -11.42 5.14 2.28
CA LEU A 153 -11.98 6.41 1.84
C LEU A 153 -11.36 7.58 2.62
N PHE A 154 -11.21 7.43 3.94
CA PHE A 154 -10.57 8.44 4.78
C PHE A 154 -9.10 8.62 4.41
N SER A 155 -8.34 7.53 4.29
CA SER A 155 -6.92 7.56 3.94
C SER A 155 -6.70 8.23 2.58
N MET A 156 -7.41 7.76 1.53
CA MET A 156 -7.28 8.27 0.17
C MET A 156 -7.76 9.70 0.00
N SER A 157 -8.77 10.15 0.76
CA SER A 157 -9.22 11.54 0.67
C SER A 157 -8.27 12.47 1.41
N THR A 158 -8.04 12.19 2.69
CA THR A 158 -7.41 13.17 3.59
C THR A 158 -5.95 13.42 3.23
N GLU A 159 -5.20 12.37 2.88
CA GLU A 159 -3.78 12.48 2.54
C GLU A 159 -3.56 13.20 1.21
N ASN A 160 -4.24 12.77 0.14
CA ASN A 160 -4.08 13.34 -1.19
C ASN A 160 -4.46 14.82 -1.23
N PHE A 161 -5.54 15.22 -0.56
CA PHE A 161 -5.94 16.64 -0.50
C PHE A 161 -4.99 17.47 0.37
N MET A 162 -4.54 16.96 1.53
CA MET A 162 -3.57 17.68 2.37
C MET A 162 -2.22 17.86 1.67
N LEU A 163 -1.78 16.90 0.86
CA LEU A 163 -0.55 17.01 0.07
C LEU A 163 -0.72 17.95 -1.13
N ALA A 164 -1.86 17.91 -1.81
CA ALA A 164 -2.16 18.81 -2.93
C ALA A 164 -2.20 20.28 -2.47
N PHE A 165 -2.94 20.59 -1.40
CA PHE A 165 -3.13 21.95 -0.90
C PHE A 165 -2.05 22.42 0.07
N GLY A 166 -1.32 21.49 0.71
CA GLY A 166 -0.31 21.82 1.70
C GLY A 166 0.86 22.57 1.07
N ARG A 167 1.20 23.73 1.63
CA ARG A 167 2.36 24.54 1.21
C ARG A 167 3.52 24.48 2.21
N SER A 168 3.38 23.68 3.27
CA SER A 168 4.35 23.58 4.36
C SER A 168 4.51 22.15 4.85
N THR A 169 5.71 21.84 5.32
CA THR A 169 6.08 20.51 5.84
C THR A 169 5.16 20.00 6.96
N PRO A 170 4.71 20.83 7.94
CA PRO A 170 3.79 20.34 8.97
C PRO A 170 2.44 19.87 8.42
N VAL A 171 1.93 20.51 7.36
CA VAL A 171 0.66 20.11 6.72
C VAL A 171 0.83 18.79 5.99
N TRP A 172 1.98 18.57 5.33
CA TRP A 172 2.29 17.29 4.70
C TRP A 172 2.46 16.18 5.73
N CYS A 173 3.11 16.45 6.86
CA CYS A 173 3.20 15.49 7.97
C CYS A 173 1.83 15.12 8.55
N LEU A 174 0.94 16.11 8.74
CA LEU A 174 -0.42 15.85 9.21
C LEU A 174 -1.21 14.99 8.22
N GLY A 175 -1.10 15.30 6.92
CA GLY A 175 -1.69 14.49 5.85
C GLY A 175 -1.21 13.04 5.89
N ALA A 176 0.09 12.82 6.09
CA ALA A 176 0.68 11.50 6.22
C ALA A 176 0.20 10.75 7.46
N VAL A 177 0.06 11.40 8.62
CA VAL A 177 -0.53 10.76 9.81
C VAL A 177 -1.95 10.28 9.54
N LEU A 178 -2.79 11.16 9.00
CA LEU A 178 -4.19 10.88 8.74
C LEU A 178 -4.38 9.81 7.66
N GLY A 179 -3.51 9.80 6.65
CA GLY A 179 -3.46 8.79 5.60
C GLY A 179 -3.13 7.40 6.13
N TRP A 180 -2.08 7.29 6.95
CA TRP A 180 -1.46 5.99 7.23
C TRP A 180 -1.88 5.35 8.55
N ILE A 181 -2.43 6.10 9.51
CA ILE A 181 -2.83 5.57 10.82
C ILE A 181 -3.89 4.45 10.73
N PHE A 182 -4.77 4.49 9.73
CA PHE A 182 -5.85 3.51 9.58
C PHE A 182 -5.51 2.33 8.65
N ILE A 183 -4.37 2.36 7.96
CA ILE A 183 -3.95 1.27 7.05
C ILE A 183 -3.73 -0.06 7.77
N PRO A 184 -3.12 -0.11 8.98
CA PRO A 184 -3.04 -1.35 9.75
C PRO A 184 -4.42 -1.89 10.15
N VAL A 185 -5.37 -1.01 10.46
CA VAL A 185 -6.77 -1.36 10.81
C VAL A 185 -7.46 -2.04 9.65
N MET A 186 -7.34 -1.45 8.46
CA MET A 186 -7.83 -2.05 7.23
C MET A 186 -7.20 -3.43 6.98
N SER A 187 -5.86 -3.51 7.03
CA SER A 187 -5.10 -4.72 6.70
C SER A 187 -5.45 -5.88 7.62
N ALA A 188 -5.58 -5.62 8.92
CA ALA A 188 -5.95 -6.65 9.90
C ALA A 188 -7.37 -7.18 9.65
N ASN A 189 -8.35 -6.31 9.45
CA ASN A 189 -9.73 -6.74 9.22
C ASN A 189 -9.87 -7.55 7.92
N MET A 190 -9.13 -7.16 6.88
CA MET A 190 -9.07 -7.87 5.62
C MET A 190 -8.43 -9.26 5.78
N ASP A 191 -7.32 -9.36 6.48
CA ASP A 191 -6.66 -10.65 6.72
C ASP A 191 -7.57 -11.63 7.46
N VAL A 192 -8.32 -11.15 8.47
CA VAL A 192 -9.27 -12.02 9.16
C VAL A 192 -10.45 -12.36 8.25
N LEU A 193 -10.98 -11.44 7.45
CA LEU A 193 -12.06 -11.71 6.50
C LEU A 193 -11.68 -12.82 5.50
N PHE A 194 -10.50 -12.72 4.89
CA PHE A 194 -10.01 -13.73 3.95
C PHE A 194 -9.73 -15.07 4.63
N ARG A 195 -9.14 -15.08 5.83
CA ARG A 195 -8.89 -16.32 6.58
C ARG A 195 -10.17 -17.02 7.02
N THR A 196 -11.23 -16.27 7.32
CA THR A 196 -12.51 -16.85 7.76
C THR A 196 -13.35 -17.36 6.59
N LYS A 197 -13.35 -16.67 5.44
CA LYS A 197 -14.20 -17.04 4.29
C LYS A 197 -13.52 -17.99 3.29
N ILE A 198 -12.19 -18.10 3.29
CA ILE A 198 -11.46 -18.94 2.33
C ILE A 198 -11.01 -20.25 2.99
N PRO A 199 -11.43 -21.43 2.48
CA PRO A 199 -10.99 -22.73 2.95
C PRO A 199 -9.47 -22.87 2.92
N ILE A 200 -8.90 -23.50 3.95
CA ILE A 200 -7.44 -23.65 4.13
C ILE A 200 -6.77 -24.26 2.89
N GLU A 201 -7.43 -25.23 2.25
CA GLU A 201 -6.95 -25.93 1.05
C GLU A 201 -6.81 -25.02 -0.18
N MET A 202 -7.60 -23.94 -0.23
CA MET A 202 -7.65 -22.98 -1.33
C MET A 202 -6.89 -21.68 -1.02
N GLN A 203 -6.55 -21.42 0.24
CA GLN A 203 -5.90 -20.19 0.68
C GLN A 203 -4.63 -19.89 -0.13
N GLY A 204 -3.74 -20.87 -0.33
CA GLY A 204 -2.52 -20.66 -1.12
C GLY A 204 -2.82 -20.20 -2.55
N ARG A 205 -3.77 -20.85 -3.23
CA ARG A 205 -4.16 -20.55 -4.61
C ARG A 205 -4.84 -19.18 -4.74
N VAL A 206 -5.76 -18.89 -3.81
CA VAL A 206 -6.49 -17.62 -3.80
C VAL A 206 -5.58 -16.46 -3.44
N TYR A 207 -4.67 -16.61 -2.46
CA TYR A 207 -3.69 -15.58 -2.13
C TYR A 207 -2.70 -15.34 -3.27
N SER A 208 -2.27 -16.37 -4.00
CA SER A 208 -1.45 -16.20 -5.20
C SER A 208 -2.19 -15.39 -6.27
N ALA A 209 -3.43 -15.75 -6.61
CA ALA A 209 -4.24 -15.01 -7.59
C ALA A 209 -4.48 -13.55 -7.15
N ARG A 210 -4.81 -13.35 -5.87
CA ARG A 210 -4.94 -12.04 -5.24
C ARG A 210 -3.66 -11.20 -5.36
N ASN A 211 -2.50 -11.79 -5.09
CA ASN A 211 -1.21 -11.10 -5.16
C ASN A 211 -0.87 -10.76 -6.60
N THR A 212 -1.12 -11.66 -7.57
CA THR A 212 -0.91 -11.36 -8.99
C THR A 212 -1.75 -10.17 -9.44
N LEU A 213 -3.04 -10.14 -9.10
CA LEU A 213 -3.94 -9.04 -9.47
C LEU A 213 -3.53 -7.69 -8.84
N GLN A 214 -3.14 -7.67 -7.56
CA GLN A 214 -2.73 -6.44 -6.88
C GLN A 214 -1.30 -5.99 -7.21
N PHE A 215 -0.35 -6.91 -7.41
CA PHE A 215 1.04 -6.52 -7.69
C PHE A 215 1.26 -6.17 -9.14
N PHE A 216 0.46 -6.69 -10.07
CA PHE A 216 0.50 -6.25 -11.46
C PHE A 216 0.16 -4.76 -11.63
N THR A 217 -0.70 -4.22 -10.76
CA THR A 217 -1.03 -2.80 -10.80
C THR A 217 0.07 -1.89 -10.28
N ILE A 218 1.05 -2.41 -9.54
CA ILE A 218 2.15 -1.61 -8.98
C ILE A 218 3.07 -1.07 -10.09
N PRO A 219 3.68 -1.90 -10.95
CA PRO A 219 4.49 -1.39 -12.07
C PRO A 219 3.73 -0.44 -12.98
N LEU A 220 2.46 -0.74 -13.27
CA LEU A 220 1.61 0.14 -14.07
C LEU A 220 1.36 1.48 -13.39
N GLY A 221 1.15 1.49 -12.08
CA GLY A 221 0.97 2.72 -11.30
C GLY A 221 2.24 3.57 -11.25
N TYR A 222 3.41 2.96 -11.09
CA TYR A 222 4.68 3.69 -11.14
C TYR A 222 4.96 4.29 -12.54
N LEU A 223 4.74 3.50 -13.59
CA LEU A 223 4.94 3.93 -14.97
C LEU A 223 3.98 5.08 -15.35
N SER A 224 2.68 4.91 -15.03
CA SER A 224 1.68 5.94 -15.28
C SER A 224 1.89 7.18 -14.41
N GLY A 225 2.25 7.02 -13.14
CA GLY A 225 2.54 8.13 -12.24
C GLY A 225 3.70 9.00 -12.74
N GLY A 226 4.85 8.39 -13.05
CA GLY A 226 5.98 9.12 -13.60
C GLY A 226 5.65 9.80 -14.95
N PHE A 227 5.02 9.06 -15.87
CA PHE A 227 4.61 9.61 -17.17
C PHE A 227 3.64 10.79 -17.03
N LEU A 228 2.63 10.67 -16.17
CA LEU A 228 1.64 11.71 -15.94
C LEU A 228 2.28 12.96 -15.33
N VAL A 229 3.17 12.82 -14.35
CA VAL A 229 3.89 13.98 -13.77
C VAL A 229 4.73 14.66 -14.84
N ASP A 230 5.63 13.93 -15.50
CA ASP A 230 6.68 14.51 -16.35
C ASP A 230 6.17 15.01 -17.70
N LYS A 231 5.18 14.31 -18.30
CA LYS A 231 4.71 14.60 -19.68
C LYS A 231 3.38 15.32 -19.74
N VAL A 232 2.55 15.23 -18.70
CA VAL A 232 1.19 15.81 -18.73
C VAL A 232 1.07 16.96 -17.75
N PHE A 233 1.22 16.70 -16.45
CA PHE A 233 0.85 17.67 -15.42
C PHE A 233 1.90 18.75 -15.18
N GLU A 234 3.21 18.44 -15.20
CA GLU A 234 4.25 19.50 -15.11
C GLU A 234 4.22 20.44 -16.33
N PRO A 235 4.22 19.94 -17.59
CA PRO A 235 4.13 20.83 -18.75
C PRO A 235 2.82 21.62 -18.78
N PHE A 236 1.71 21.00 -18.36
CA PHE A 236 0.42 21.69 -18.28
C PHE A 236 0.44 22.84 -17.29
N MET A 237 1.08 22.68 -16.13
CA MET A 237 1.20 23.75 -15.13
C MET A 237 2.23 24.82 -15.52
N ALA A 238 3.29 24.45 -16.26
CA ALA A 238 4.33 25.38 -16.68
C ALA A 238 3.84 26.47 -17.66
N VAL A 239 2.79 26.19 -18.44
CA VAL A 239 2.22 27.14 -19.42
C VAL A 239 1.15 28.04 -18.80
N ARG A 240 0.74 27.81 -17.54
CA ARG A 240 -0.35 28.57 -16.90
C ARG A 240 0.15 29.85 -16.25
N THR A 241 -0.60 30.93 -16.46
CA THR A 241 -0.40 32.22 -15.81
C THR A 241 -0.74 32.13 -14.32
N LEU A 242 -0.14 33.02 -13.52
CA LEU A 242 -0.29 33.09 -12.06
C LEU A 242 -1.76 33.27 -11.60
N ASP A 243 -2.61 33.86 -12.44
CA ASP A 243 -4.04 34.09 -12.17
C ASP A 243 -4.95 32.87 -12.45
N SER A 244 -4.39 31.76 -12.92
CA SER A 244 -5.16 30.56 -13.20
C SER A 244 -5.65 29.91 -11.90
N VAL A 245 -6.92 29.48 -11.87
CA VAL A 245 -7.55 28.78 -10.72
C VAL A 245 -6.73 27.57 -10.26
N TYR A 246 -6.06 26.88 -11.20
CA TYR A 246 -5.17 25.76 -10.90
C TYR A 246 -3.93 26.18 -10.13
N VAL A 247 -3.31 27.31 -10.49
CA VAL A 247 -2.13 27.86 -9.78
C VAL A 247 -2.53 28.38 -8.40
N ALA A 248 -3.73 28.96 -8.27
CA ALA A 248 -4.26 29.35 -6.97
C ALA A 248 -4.51 28.14 -6.04
N LEU A 249 -4.99 27.02 -6.58
CA LEU A 249 -5.28 25.78 -5.84
C LEU A 249 -4.01 25.03 -5.41
N VAL A 250 -3.10 24.70 -6.34
CA VAL A 250 -1.93 23.85 -6.03
C VAL A 250 -0.61 24.63 -5.83
N GLY A 251 -0.61 25.92 -6.13
CA GLY A 251 0.57 26.78 -6.08
C GLY A 251 1.31 26.89 -7.42
N ALA A 252 2.18 27.89 -7.54
CA ALA A 252 3.06 28.11 -8.69
C ALA A 252 4.44 27.48 -8.46
N GLY A 253 5.10 27.06 -9.55
CA GLY A 253 6.50 26.58 -9.52
C GLY A 253 6.67 25.09 -9.80
N LYS A 254 7.91 24.61 -9.68
CA LYS A 254 8.29 23.22 -9.92
C LYS A 254 7.63 22.28 -8.90
N GLY A 255 7.15 21.11 -9.32
CA GLY A 255 6.38 20.20 -8.46
C GLY A 255 4.88 20.54 -8.30
N SER A 256 4.39 21.66 -8.86
CA SER A 256 2.95 21.98 -8.90
C SER A 256 2.14 21.01 -9.78
N GLY A 257 2.76 20.49 -10.85
CA GLY A 257 2.18 19.42 -11.67
C GLY A 257 1.96 18.13 -10.88
N ALA A 258 2.93 17.74 -10.06
CA ALA A 258 2.78 16.59 -9.17
C ALA A 258 1.65 16.83 -8.14
N ALA A 259 1.54 18.02 -7.56
CA ALA A 259 0.45 18.37 -6.64
C ALA A 259 -0.94 18.31 -7.30
N LEU A 260 -1.05 18.70 -8.58
CA LEU A 260 -2.29 18.55 -9.35
C LEU A 260 -2.62 17.07 -9.61
N LEU A 261 -1.61 16.24 -9.87
CA LEU A 261 -1.80 14.79 -9.96
C LEU A 261 -2.33 14.23 -8.63
N PHE A 262 -1.81 14.66 -7.47
CA PHE A 262 -2.34 14.26 -6.15
C PHE A 262 -3.83 14.58 -5.99
N LEU A 263 -4.28 15.74 -6.48
CA LEU A 263 -5.69 16.10 -6.47
C LEU A 263 -6.52 15.16 -7.35
N VAL A 264 -6.05 14.86 -8.57
CA VAL A 264 -6.74 13.96 -9.51
C VAL A 264 -6.82 12.54 -8.96
N ILE A 265 -5.73 11.99 -8.44
CA ILE A 265 -5.71 10.64 -7.88
C ILE A 265 -6.50 10.56 -6.57
N GLY A 266 -6.55 11.63 -5.78
CA GLY A 266 -7.39 11.72 -4.58
C GLY A 266 -8.88 11.66 -4.92
N ILE A 267 -9.32 12.41 -5.94
CA ILE A 267 -10.69 12.32 -6.47
C ILE A 267 -10.97 10.93 -7.03
N PHE A 268 -10.06 10.40 -7.85
CA PHE A 268 -10.21 9.06 -8.41
C PHE A 268 -10.30 7.98 -7.33
N GLY A 269 -9.45 8.03 -6.30
CA GLY A 269 -9.46 7.12 -5.16
C GLY A 269 -10.76 7.23 -4.36
N ALA A 270 -11.22 8.45 -4.05
CA ALA A 270 -12.48 8.67 -3.35
C ALA A 270 -13.70 8.18 -4.16
N LEU A 271 -13.74 8.51 -5.46
CA LEU A 271 -14.80 8.05 -6.36
C LEU A 271 -14.78 6.53 -6.55
N SER A 272 -13.60 5.91 -6.57
CA SER A 272 -13.49 4.46 -6.66
C SER A 272 -14.11 3.77 -5.44
N CYS A 273 -14.09 4.39 -4.25
CA CYS A 273 -14.70 3.83 -3.05
C CYS A 273 -16.25 3.80 -3.09
N LEU A 274 -16.90 4.66 -3.88
CA LEU A 274 -18.36 4.76 -3.97
C LEU A 274 -19.04 3.52 -4.60
N PRO A 275 -18.66 3.03 -5.79
CA PRO A 275 -19.28 1.85 -6.40
C PRO A 275 -19.06 0.60 -5.55
N PHE A 276 -17.89 0.42 -4.94
CA PHE A 276 -17.64 -0.73 -4.06
C PHE A 276 -18.42 -0.66 -2.75
N ARG A 277 -18.73 0.54 -2.25
CA ARG A 277 -19.64 0.70 -1.11
C ARG A 277 -21.08 0.37 -1.47
N ALA A 278 -21.48 0.54 -2.73
CA ALA A 278 -22.79 0.17 -3.24
C ALA A 278 -22.90 -1.31 -3.65
N ASP A 279 -21.80 -2.06 -3.64
CA ASP A 279 -21.77 -3.45 -4.10
C ASP A 279 -22.34 -4.42 -3.05
N GLY A 280 -23.55 -4.93 -3.34
CA GLY A 280 -24.24 -5.89 -2.48
C GLY A 280 -23.49 -7.21 -2.29
N ASN A 281 -22.60 -7.62 -3.20
CA ASN A 281 -21.83 -8.86 -3.05
C ASN A 281 -20.77 -8.76 -1.96
N ILE A 282 -20.22 -7.55 -1.75
CA ILE A 282 -19.24 -7.31 -0.69
C ILE A 282 -19.94 -7.29 0.67
N TRP A 283 -21.13 -6.70 0.76
CA TRP A 283 -21.92 -6.71 2.01
C TRP A 283 -22.39 -8.11 2.39
N LYS A 284 -22.67 -8.99 1.43
CA LYS A 284 -22.96 -10.41 1.67
C LYS A 284 -21.80 -11.19 2.30
N LEU A 285 -20.58 -10.66 2.28
CA LEU A 285 -19.46 -11.27 3.02
C LEU A 285 -19.58 -11.07 4.54
N GLU A 286 -20.45 -10.18 5.01
CA GLU A 286 -20.69 -9.95 6.44
C GLU A 286 -21.77 -10.85 7.04
N GLU A 287 -22.61 -11.44 6.19
CA GLU A 287 -23.56 -12.52 6.53
C GLU A 287 -22.83 -13.86 6.70
#